data_AF-L1PC28-F1
#
_entry.id   AF-L1PC28-F1
#
_cell.length_a   1.000
_cell.length_b   1.000
_cell.length_c   1.000
_cell.angle_alpha   90.00
_cell.angle_beta   90.00
_cell.angle_gamma   90.00
#
_symmetry.space_group_name_H-M   'P 1'
#
loop_
_entity.id
_entity.type
_entity.pdbx_description
1 polymer ?
#
loop_
_entity_poly.entity_id
_entity_poly.type
_entity_poly.pdbx_seq_one_letter_code
_entity_poly.pdbx_strand_id
1 'polypeptide(L)'
;MQNEKYLIESIVTKYYNTPYAQEDTYERLIEVWYLGKKADLAYYQVMTVKYLFPDEKNMLNTLLRKIASTFNYLEIGVNEENRIAKVFNLSAIKLKWEKIQLSITTIHKGYEIENYCISITNLLEDEQSLIAFLNQKNVLGLLFNGHPKEEDKVIRKGEDLFEYRNGILIEFIINETNNNTNLKYSLLWLGSFEINDKNT
;
A
#
# COMPACT_ATOMS: atom_id res chain seq x y z
N MET A 1 27.57 -0.52 -9.92
CA MET A 1 26.42 0.21 -9.38
C MET A 1 26.20 -0.30 -7.97
N GLN A 2 26.19 0.60 -7.00
CA GLN A 2 26.01 0.27 -5.59
C GLN A 2 24.55 -0.12 -5.38
N ASN A 3 24.28 -1.23 -4.71
CA ASN A 3 22.90 -1.62 -4.37
C ASN A 3 22.33 -0.54 -3.45
N GLU A 4 21.49 0.33 -3.99
CA GLU A 4 20.83 1.36 -3.19
C GLU A 4 19.71 0.71 -2.39
N LYS A 5 19.81 0.84 -1.07
CA LYS A 5 18.80 0.43 -0.11
C LYS A 5 18.16 1.68 0.48
N TYR A 6 16.85 1.76 0.40
CA TYR A 6 16.08 2.82 1.05
C TYR A 6 15.22 2.22 2.16
N LEU A 7 15.28 2.80 3.35
CA LEU A 7 14.34 2.54 4.43
C LEU A 7 13.35 3.69 4.46
N ILE A 8 12.07 3.37 4.35
CA ILE A 8 10.98 4.33 4.34
C ILE A 8 10.07 4.08 5.52
N GLU A 9 9.85 5.12 6.31
CA GLU A 9 8.80 5.17 7.31
C GLU A 9 7.62 5.93 6.73
N SER A 10 6.45 5.31 6.63
CA SER A 10 5.28 5.91 6.01
C SER A 10 4.16 6.00 7.03
N ILE A 11 3.71 7.22 7.31
CA ILE A 11 2.62 7.52 8.25
C ILE A 11 1.39 7.88 7.42
N VAL A 12 0.32 7.12 7.61
CA VAL A 12 -0.95 7.33 6.90
C VAL A 12 -2.03 7.67 7.90
N THR A 13 -2.58 8.88 7.78
CA THR A 13 -3.72 9.34 8.58
C THR A 13 -4.95 9.50 7.70
N LYS A 14 -6.06 8.86 8.09
CA LYS A 14 -7.36 8.97 7.43
C LYS A 14 -8.34 9.77 8.28
N TYR A 15 -9.01 10.74 7.64
CA TYR A 15 -10.03 11.57 8.28
C TYR A 15 -11.40 11.22 7.72
N TYR A 16 -12.32 10.90 8.63
CA TYR A 16 -13.68 10.55 8.27
C TYR A 16 -14.61 11.69 8.68
N ASN A 17 -15.22 12.33 7.68
CA ASN A 17 -16.14 13.45 7.91
C ASN A 17 -17.53 12.93 8.25
N THR A 18 -17.67 12.34 9.44
CA THR A 18 -18.95 11.88 10.00
C THR A 18 -19.33 12.76 11.21
N PRO A 19 -20.56 12.66 11.76
CA PRO A 19 -20.95 13.39 12.97
C PRO A 19 -20.00 13.15 14.17
N TYR A 20 -19.23 12.07 14.11
CA TYR A 20 -18.11 11.77 14.99
C TYR A 20 -16.84 11.79 14.14
N ALA A 21 -16.05 12.85 14.22
CA ALA A 21 -14.74 12.89 13.58
C ALA A 21 -13.90 11.73 14.14
N GLN A 22 -13.51 10.81 13.26
CA GLN A 22 -12.60 9.72 13.59
C GLN A 22 -11.31 9.90 12.78
N GLU A 23 -10.20 9.64 13.43
CA GLU A 23 -8.86 9.62 12.84
C GLU A 23 -8.30 8.22 13.02
N ASP A 24 -7.89 7.61 11.91
CA ASP A 24 -7.16 6.34 11.93
C ASP A 24 -5.76 6.58 11.38
N THR A 25 -4.74 6.31 12.20
CA THR A 25 -3.33 6.41 11.84
C THR A 25 -2.69 5.03 11.86
N TYR A 26 -1.84 4.74 10.88
CA TYR A 26 -0.91 3.62 10.98
C TYR A 26 0.43 4.00 10.35
N GLU A 27 1.46 3.32 10.81
CA GLU A 27 2.81 3.50 10.28
C GLU A 27 3.28 2.19 9.67
N ARG A 28 4.18 2.28 8.69
CA ARG A 28 4.84 1.12 8.11
C ARG A 28 6.29 1.42 7.83
N LEU A 29 7.10 0.38 8.01
CA LEU A 29 8.51 0.41 7.68
C LEU A 29 8.73 -0.41 6.42
N ILE A 30 9.19 0.23 5.35
CA ILE A 30 9.37 -0.37 4.03
C ILE A 30 10.86 -0.33 3.66
N GLU A 31 11.40 -1.45 3.19
CA GLU A 31 12.70 -1.52 2.55
C GLU A 31 12.54 -1.64 1.03
N VAL A 32 13.26 -0.80 0.29
CA VAL A 32 13.29 -0.83 -1.18
C VAL A 32 14.71 -1.10 -1.64
N TRP A 33 14.86 -2.06 -2.54
CA TRP A 33 16.15 -2.50 -3.07
C TRP A 33 16.13 -2.43 -4.59
N TYR A 34 17.03 -1.65 -5.18
CA TYR A 34 17.25 -1.69 -6.63
C TYR A 34 18.16 -2.87 -7.00
N LEU A 35 17.70 -3.71 -7.94
CA LEU A 35 18.36 -4.96 -8.33
C LEU A 35 18.84 -4.98 -9.79
N GLY A 36 18.83 -3.82 -10.46
CA GLY A 36 19.27 -3.71 -11.86
C GLY A 36 18.09 -3.68 -12.85
N LYS A 37 18.22 -4.37 -13.97
CA LYS A 37 17.20 -4.44 -15.02
C LYS A 37 16.64 -5.85 -15.17
N LYS A 38 15.33 -5.95 -15.40
CA LYS A 38 14.62 -7.21 -15.70
C LYS A 38 13.52 -6.90 -16.70
N ALA A 39 13.53 -7.59 -17.86
CA ALA A 39 12.59 -7.33 -18.96
C ALA A 39 12.50 -5.84 -19.35
N ASP A 40 13.66 -5.20 -19.53
CA ASP A 40 13.85 -3.78 -19.88
C ASP A 40 13.31 -2.75 -18.86
N LEU A 41 12.77 -3.21 -17.72
CA LEU A 41 12.32 -2.36 -16.62
C LEU A 41 13.39 -2.27 -15.52
N ALA A 42 13.40 -1.15 -14.79
CA ALA A 42 14.16 -1.02 -13.55
C ALA A 42 13.53 -1.95 -12.50
N TYR A 43 14.31 -2.91 -12.01
CA TYR A 43 13.81 -3.98 -11.15
C TYR A 43 14.05 -3.65 -9.67
N TYR A 44 12.98 -3.67 -8.88
CA TYR A 44 13.01 -3.42 -7.45
C TYR A 44 12.40 -4.56 -6.65
N GLN A 45 12.97 -4.82 -5.48
CA GLN A 45 12.32 -5.54 -4.39
C GLN A 45 11.79 -4.52 -3.37
N VAL A 46 10.52 -4.65 -3.01
CA VAL A 46 9.87 -3.82 -1.98
C VAL A 46 9.38 -4.73 -0.85
N MET A 47 9.81 -4.44 0.37
CA MET A 47 9.55 -5.25 1.55
C MET A 47 8.93 -4.41 2.66
N THR A 48 7.70 -4.68 3.06
CA THR A 48 7.14 -4.10 4.29
C THR A 48 7.61 -4.93 5.49
N VAL A 49 8.56 -4.38 6.23
CA VAL A 49 9.21 -5.01 7.38
C VAL A 49 8.32 -4.95 8.62
N LYS A 50 7.58 -3.85 8.80
CA LYS A 50 6.75 -3.64 9.98
C LYS A 50 5.49 -2.85 9.63
N TYR A 51 4.39 -3.19 10.29
CA TYR A 51 3.21 -2.34 10.42
C TYR A 51 3.10 -1.92 11.89
N LEU A 52 2.71 -0.68 12.16
CA LEU A 52 2.49 -0.14 13.49
C LEU A 52 1.08 0.42 13.51
N PHE A 53 0.24 -0.16 14.36
CA PHE A 53 -1.12 0.30 14.58
C PHE A 53 -1.23 0.84 16.01
N PRO A 54 -2.11 1.83 16.30
CA PRO A 54 -2.17 2.50 17.59
C PRO A 54 -2.53 1.59 18.76
N ASP A 55 -3.31 0.52 18.50
CA ASP A 55 -3.67 -0.51 19.46
C ASP A 55 -3.31 -1.90 18.93
N GLU A 56 -2.23 -2.49 19.45
CA GLU A 56 -1.76 -3.82 19.04
C GLU A 56 -2.66 -4.97 19.49
N LYS A 57 -3.50 -4.78 20.52
CA LYS A 57 -4.40 -5.82 21.04
C LYS A 57 -5.77 -5.79 20.38
N ASN A 58 -6.05 -4.79 19.55
CA ASN A 58 -7.28 -4.70 18.81
C ASN A 58 -7.38 -5.84 17.77
N MET A 59 -8.46 -6.62 17.85
CA MET A 59 -8.70 -7.76 16.95
C MET A 59 -8.81 -7.33 15.48
N LEU A 60 -9.40 -6.15 15.23
CA LEU A 60 -9.46 -5.57 13.89
C LEU A 60 -8.06 -5.26 13.38
N ASN A 61 -7.21 -4.60 14.16
CA ASN A 61 -5.82 -4.30 13.75
C ASN A 61 -5.01 -5.58 13.49
N THR A 62 -5.28 -6.67 14.23
CA THR A 62 -4.66 -7.98 13.98
C THR A 62 -5.11 -8.58 12.65
N LEU A 63 -6.42 -8.57 12.38
CA LEU A 63 -6.97 -8.98 11.09
C LEU A 63 -6.40 -8.12 9.96
N LEU A 64 -6.30 -6.82 10.19
CA LEU A 64 -5.85 -5.89 9.18
C LEU A 64 -4.38 -6.19 8.82
N ARG A 65 -3.50 -6.25 9.82
CA ARG A 65 -2.09 -6.63 9.64
C ARG A 65 -1.92 -7.93 8.85
N LYS A 66 -2.78 -8.92 9.13
CA LYS A 66 -2.76 -10.22 8.43
C LYS A 66 -3.05 -10.06 6.95
N ILE A 67 -4.07 -9.28 6.58
CA ILE A 67 -4.40 -9.00 5.18
C ILE A 67 -3.30 -8.13 4.54
N ALA A 68 -2.79 -7.10 5.23
CA ALA A 68 -1.68 -6.26 4.76
C ALA A 68 -0.47 -7.10 4.36
N SER A 69 -0.20 -8.15 5.13
CA SER A 69 0.94 -9.04 4.90
C SER A 69 0.93 -9.70 3.52
N THR A 70 -0.22 -9.78 2.84
CA THR A 70 -0.33 -10.23 1.44
C THR A 70 0.64 -9.49 0.52
N PHE A 71 0.81 -8.19 0.74
CA PHE A 71 1.60 -7.29 -0.11
C PHE A 71 2.97 -6.95 0.50
N ASN A 72 3.43 -7.67 1.53
CA ASN A 72 4.66 -7.33 2.24
C ASN A 72 5.95 -7.60 1.45
N TYR A 73 5.87 -8.31 0.32
CA TYR A 73 7.00 -8.63 -0.54
C TYR A 73 6.56 -8.52 -1.99
N LEU A 74 7.07 -7.51 -2.69
CA LEU A 74 6.77 -7.22 -4.07
C LEU A 74 8.05 -7.20 -4.90
N GLU A 75 8.00 -7.85 -6.05
CA GLU A 75 9.02 -7.75 -7.08
C GLU A 75 8.42 -6.94 -8.24
N ILE A 76 8.87 -5.70 -8.41
CA ILE A 76 8.23 -4.76 -9.34
C ILE A 76 9.20 -4.28 -10.41
N GLY A 77 8.66 -4.06 -11.61
CA GLY A 77 9.33 -3.40 -12.71
C GLY A 77 8.82 -1.97 -12.85
N VAL A 78 9.74 -1.01 -12.89
CA VAL A 78 9.46 0.43 -13.03
C VAL A 78 9.93 0.89 -14.40
N ASN A 79 9.07 1.63 -15.10
CA ASN A 79 9.37 2.16 -16.43
C ASN A 79 10.16 3.48 -16.38
N GLU A 80 10.48 4.05 -17.54
CA GLU A 80 11.27 5.29 -17.65
C GLU A 80 10.54 6.53 -17.10
N GLU A 81 9.22 6.48 -16.98
CA GLU A 81 8.41 7.53 -16.32
C GLU A 81 8.38 7.38 -14.78
N ASN A 82 9.17 6.45 -14.26
CA ASN A 82 9.17 6.00 -12.88
C ASN A 82 7.80 5.44 -12.41
N ARG A 83 7.00 4.85 -13.28
CA ARG A 83 5.75 4.17 -12.88
C ARG A 83 5.96 2.68 -12.72
N ILE A 84 5.30 2.09 -11.73
CA ILE A 84 5.23 0.62 -11.63
C ILE A 84 4.47 0.15 -12.87
N ALA A 85 5.10 -0.73 -13.64
CA ALA A 85 4.58 -1.25 -14.91
C ALA A 85 4.50 -2.79 -14.93
N LYS A 86 5.06 -3.47 -13.93
CA LYS A 86 5.06 -4.93 -13.85
C LYS A 86 5.13 -5.42 -12.41
N VAL A 87 4.46 -6.53 -12.11
CA VAL A 87 4.60 -7.27 -10.84
C VAL A 87 5.10 -8.69 -11.15
N PHE A 88 6.39 -8.93 -10.96
CA PHE A 88 7.05 -10.17 -11.34
C PHE A 88 6.64 -11.38 -10.49
N ASN A 89 6.21 -11.16 -9.24
CA ASN A 89 5.88 -12.20 -8.29
C ASN A 89 4.37 -12.36 -8.02
N LEU A 90 3.50 -11.92 -8.95
CA LEU A 90 2.03 -11.97 -8.79
C LEU A 90 1.51 -13.36 -8.39
N SER A 91 2.00 -14.43 -9.02
CA SER A 91 1.58 -15.80 -8.68
C SER A 91 1.90 -16.17 -7.23
N ALA A 92 3.03 -15.71 -6.69
CA ALA A 92 3.39 -15.94 -5.29
C ALA A 92 2.48 -15.14 -4.34
N ILE A 93 2.09 -13.92 -4.73
CA ILE A 93 1.15 -13.07 -3.98
C ILE A 93 -0.23 -13.75 -3.94
N LYS A 94 -0.73 -14.26 -5.07
CA LYS A 94 -2.00 -15.02 -5.15
C LYS A 94 -2.00 -16.21 -4.19
N LEU A 95 -0.97 -17.06 -4.24
CA LEU A 95 -0.83 -18.22 -3.35
C LEU A 95 -0.77 -17.83 -1.86
N LYS A 96 -0.15 -16.68 -1.55
CA LYS A 96 -0.13 -16.16 -0.19
C LYS A 96 -1.51 -15.67 0.24
N TRP A 97 -2.20 -14.95 -0.64
CA TRP A 97 -3.54 -14.45 -0.39
C TRP A 97 -4.52 -15.60 -0.13
N GLU A 98 -4.51 -16.66 -0.93
CA GLU A 98 -5.39 -17.83 -0.73
C GLU A 98 -5.27 -18.42 0.69
N LYS A 99 -4.03 -18.55 1.18
CA LYS A 99 -3.76 -19.02 2.56
C LYS A 99 -4.30 -18.06 3.61
N ILE A 100 -4.10 -16.75 3.41
CA ILE A 100 -4.59 -15.71 4.32
C ILE A 100 -6.12 -15.69 4.32
N GLN A 101 -6.75 -15.67 3.15
CA GLN A 101 -8.20 -15.70 2.96
C GLN A 101 -8.82 -16.91 3.67
N LEU A 102 -8.30 -18.12 3.44
CA LEU A 102 -8.80 -19.33 4.09
C LEU A 102 -8.73 -19.22 5.62
N SER A 103 -7.63 -18.67 6.14
CA SER A 103 -7.45 -18.49 7.57
C SER A 103 -8.28 -17.35 8.17
N ILE A 104 -8.87 -16.47 7.35
CA ILE A 104 -9.81 -15.42 7.76
C ILE A 104 -11.23 -15.99 7.76
N THR A 105 -11.64 -16.63 6.66
CA THR A 105 -13.02 -17.14 6.47
C THR A 105 -13.36 -18.33 7.38
N THR A 106 -12.35 -19.01 7.92
CA THR A 106 -12.51 -20.05 8.95
C THR A 106 -12.82 -19.48 10.33
N ILE A 107 -12.37 -18.26 10.65
CA ILE A 107 -12.49 -17.63 11.97
C ILE A 107 -13.59 -16.56 11.98
N HIS A 108 -13.73 -15.82 10.89
CA HIS A 108 -14.65 -14.71 10.73
C HIS A 108 -15.66 -15.04 9.63
N LYS A 109 -16.95 -14.85 9.93
CA LYS A 109 -18.05 -15.01 8.97
C LYS A 109 -18.88 -13.74 8.93
N GLY A 110 -19.37 -13.38 7.74
CA GLY A 110 -20.22 -12.20 7.57
C GLY A 110 -19.99 -11.51 6.23
N TYR A 111 -21.07 -10.94 5.72
CA TYR A 111 -21.13 -10.30 4.40
C TYR A 111 -19.99 -9.28 4.16
N GLU A 112 -19.68 -8.44 5.16
CA GLU A 112 -18.66 -7.41 5.01
C GLU A 112 -17.25 -7.97 4.79
N ILE A 113 -16.83 -8.95 5.62
CA ILE A 113 -15.48 -9.52 5.53
C ILE A 113 -15.33 -10.42 4.29
N GLU A 114 -16.41 -11.11 3.92
CA GLU A 114 -16.44 -11.94 2.71
C GLU A 114 -16.30 -11.08 1.45
N ASN A 115 -17.06 -9.99 1.33
CA ASN A 115 -16.93 -9.03 0.22
C ASN A 115 -15.56 -8.37 0.18
N TYR A 116 -14.99 -8.07 1.35
CA TYR A 116 -13.64 -7.52 1.43
C TYR A 116 -12.60 -8.52 0.88
N CYS A 117 -12.72 -9.80 1.25
CA CYS A 117 -11.88 -10.85 0.71
C CYS A 117 -12.05 -11.01 -0.81
N ILE A 118 -13.29 -10.98 -1.31
CA ILE A 118 -13.58 -11.04 -2.76
C ILE A 118 -12.93 -9.87 -3.50
N SER A 119 -12.96 -8.67 -2.91
CA SER A 119 -12.36 -7.48 -3.52
C SER A 119 -10.83 -7.63 -3.68
N ILE A 120 -10.15 -8.23 -2.70
CA ILE A 120 -8.71 -8.54 -2.80
C ILE A 120 -8.46 -9.62 -3.84
N THR A 121 -9.28 -10.69 -3.86
CA THR A 121 -9.17 -11.73 -4.88
C THR A 121 -9.30 -11.14 -6.28
N ASN A 122 -10.32 -10.30 -6.51
CA ASN A 122 -10.54 -9.64 -7.79
C ASN A 122 -9.38 -8.71 -8.18
N LEU A 123 -8.82 -7.96 -7.22
CA LEU A 123 -7.64 -7.12 -7.44
C LEU A 123 -6.45 -7.95 -7.94
N LEU A 124 -6.23 -9.12 -7.35
CA LEU A 124 -5.10 -9.96 -7.69
C LEU A 124 -5.31 -10.73 -9.01
N GLU A 125 -6.55 -10.93 -9.46
CA GLU A 125 -6.81 -11.66 -10.71
C GLU A 125 -6.25 -10.96 -11.94
N ASP A 126 -6.31 -9.64 -11.98
CA ASP A 126 -5.80 -8.81 -13.06
C ASP A 126 -4.55 -8.04 -12.63
N GLU A 127 -3.42 -8.31 -13.30
CA GLU A 127 -2.15 -7.62 -13.01
C GLU A 127 -2.26 -6.11 -13.21
N GLN A 128 -3.05 -5.63 -14.19
CA GLN A 128 -3.21 -4.20 -14.43
C GLN A 128 -3.96 -3.52 -13.29
N SER A 129 -5.00 -4.15 -12.75
CA SER A 129 -5.69 -3.69 -11.55
C SER A 129 -4.74 -3.60 -10.35
N LEU A 130 -3.89 -4.62 -10.14
CA LEU A 130 -2.86 -4.57 -9.10
C LEU A 130 -1.86 -3.44 -9.32
N ILE A 131 -1.37 -3.26 -10.55
CA ILE A 131 -0.44 -2.18 -10.90
C ILE A 131 -1.07 -0.81 -10.64
N ALA A 132 -2.33 -0.61 -11.06
CA ALA A 132 -3.04 0.64 -10.83
C ALA A 132 -3.18 0.94 -9.33
N PHE A 133 -3.52 -0.08 -8.54
CA PHE A 133 -3.57 0.00 -7.09
C PHE A 133 -2.20 0.35 -6.47
N LEU A 134 -1.12 -0.32 -6.86
CA LEU A 134 0.22 -0.05 -6.31
C LEU A 134 0.72 1.36 -6.64
N ASN A 135 0.34 1.91 -7.80
CA ASN A 135 0.69 3.28 -8.19
C ASN A 135 -0.14 4.37 -7.48
N GLN A 136 -1.13 4.02 -6.66
CA GLN A 136 -1.83 4.99 -5.82
C GLN A 136 -0.85 5.63 -4.83
N LYS A 137 -1.01 6.94 -4.59
CA LYS A 137 -0.08 7.74 -3.77
C LYS A 137 0.08 7.17 -2.36
N ASN A 138 -1.04 6.81 -1.73
CA ASN A 138 -1.05 6.21 -0.42
C ASN A 138 -0.31 4.85 -0.42
N VAL A 139 -0.39 4.04 -1.49
CA VAL A 139 0.20 2.69 -1.55
C VAL A 139 1.72 2.68 -1.76
N LEU A 140 2.21 2.82 -3.00
CA LEU A 140 3.65 2.95 -3.32
C LEU A 140 3.89 4.05 -4.36
N GLY A 141 2.83 4.70 -4.82
CA GLY A 141 2.89 5.66 -5.90
C GLY A 141 3.86 6.79 -5.61
N LEU A 142 3.92 7.33 -4.39
CA LEU A 142 4.85 8.42 -4.09
C LEU A 142 6.33 8.00 -4.16
N LEU A 143 6.65 6.73 -3.88
CA LEU A 143 8.02 6.19 -3.97
C LEU A 143 8.49 6.08 -5.41
N PHE A 144 7.58 5.71 -6.31
CA PHE A 144 7.94 5.45 -7.70
C PHE A 144 7.59 6.62 -8.62
N ASN A 145 6.46 7.33 -8.50
CA ASN A 145 5.91 8.33 -9.45
C ASN A 145 6.74 9.61 -9.74
N GLY A 146 8.07 9.56 -9.69
CA GLY A 146 8.93 10.49 -10.42
C GLY A 146 8.88 11.92 -9.91
N HIS A 147 8.95 12.11 -8.60
CA HIS A 147 9.20 13.47 -8.10
C HIS A 147 10.66 13.86 -8.38
N PRO A 148 10.91 15.05 -8.93
CA PRO A 148 12.28 15.53 -9.12
C PRO A 148 12.95 15.65 -7.76
N LYS A 149 14.12 14.99 -7.60
CA LYS A 149 15.07 15.28 -6.53
C LYS A 149 15.64 16.67 -6.80
N GLU A 150 15.13 17.70 -6.13
CA GLU A 150 15.91 18.92 -5.92
C GLU A 150 16.55 18.79 -4.53
N GLU A 151 17.87 18.94 -4.49
CA GLU A 151 18.73 19.11 -3.31
C GLU A 151 18.03 18.86 -1.95
N ASP A 152 18.12 17.61 -1.49
CA ASP A 152 17.67 17.13 -0.17
C ASP A 152 16.18 17.31 0.19
N LYS A 153 15.30 17.72 -0.75
CA LYS A 153 13.86 17.88 -0.50
C LYS A 153 13.00 17.47 -1.70
N VAL A 154 12.05 16.57 -1.49
CA VAL A 154 10.99 16.28 -2.47
C VAL A 154 9.82 17.24 -2.22
N ILE A 155 9.85 18.43 -2.83
CA ILE A 155 8.85 19.48 -2.60
C ILE A 155 7.76 19.42 -3.68
N ARG A 156 6.48 19.40 -3.26
CA ARG A 156 5.36 19.78 -4.14
C ARG A 156 4.43 20.76 -3.41
N LYS A 157 4.27 21.97 -3.95
CA LYS A 157 3.24 22.95 -3.56
C LYS A 157 3.16 23.30 -2.05
N GLY A 158 4.28 23.31 -1.33
CA GLY A 158 4.32 23.79 0.06
C GLY A 158 3.86 22.77 1.11
N GLU A 159 3.71 21.49 0.75
CA GLU A 159 3.50 20.40 1.70
C GLU A 159 4.70 19.44 1.61
N ASP A 160 5.43 19.28 2.72
CA ASP A 160 6.60 18.40 2.82
C ASP A 160 6.12 16.93 2.87
N LEU A 161 6.03 16.28 1.70
CA LEU A 161 5.60 14.88 1.57
C LEU A 161 6.67 13.87 2.03
N PHE A 162 7.93 14.30 2.04
CA PHE A 162 9.05 13.47 2.42
C PHE A 162 10.11 14.26 3.22
N GLU A 163 10.62 13.66 4.28
CA GLU A 163 11.74 14.18 5.09
C GLU A 163 12.84 13.12 5.18
N TYR A 164 14.09 13.48 4.88
CA TYR A 164 15.22 12.63 5.24
C TYR A 164 15.61 12.86 6.69
N ARG A 165 15.45 11.83 7.54
CA ARG A 165 15.86 11.87 8.94
C ARG A 165 16.75 10.68 9.26
N ASN A 166 17.97 10.92 9.72
CA ASN A 166 18.93 9.88 10.11
C ASN A 166 19.18 8.80 9.04
N GLY A 167 19.19 9.16 7.76
CA GLY A 167 19.36 8.21 6.65
C GLY A 167 18.11 7.39 6.29
N ILE A 168 16.96 7.73 6.87
CA ILE A 168 15.64 7.17 6.57
C ILE A 168 14.83 8.22 5.80
N LEU A 169 14.16 7.80 4.74
CA LEU A 169 13.20 8.65 4.03
C LEU A 169 11.84 8.51 4.71
N ILE A 170 11.43 9.50 5.48
CA ILE A 170 10.11 9.54 6.12
C ILE A 170 9.13 10.11 5.10
N GLU A 171 8.05 9.39 4.85
CA GLU A 171 6.90 9.78 4.03
C GLU A 171 5.75 10.22 4.95
N PHE A 172 5.35 11.50 4.84
CA PHE A 172 4.17 12.02 5.52
C PHE A 172 3.01 12.02 4.52
N ILE A 173 2.07 11.08 4.63
CA ILE A 173 0.91 11.07 3.72
C ILE A 173 -0.23 11.91 4.30
N ILE A 174 -0.64 12.85 3.47
CA ILE A 174 -1.62 13.93 3.67
C ILE A 174 -3.06 13.41 3.54
N ASN A 175 -3.89 13.91 4.46
CA ASN A 175 -5.34 13.75 4.65
C ASN A 175 -6.14 13.28 3.41
N GLU A 176 -6.56 12.01 3.40
CA GLU A 176 -7.68 11.59 2.54
C GLU A 176 -9.00 11.94 3.23
N THR A 177 -9.80 12.84 2.62
CA THR A 177 -11.15 13.13 3.10
C THR A 177 -12.09 12.06 2.54
N ASN A 178 -12.53 11.12 3.38
CA ASN A 178 -13.44 10.06 2.94
C ASN A 178 -14.86 10.33 3.48
N ASN A 179 -15.82 10.48 2.57
CA ASN A 179 -17.23 10.74 2.89
C ASN A 179 -18.02 9.43 3.13
N ASN A 180 -17.37 8.26 3.08
CA ASN A 180 -18.03 6.97 3.10
C ASN A 180 -17.93 6.27 4.47
N THR A 181 -19.07 5.80 4.98
CA THR A 181 -19.22 5.26 6.34
C THR A 181 -18.88 3.77 6.48
N ASN A 182 -18.53 3.08 5.40
CA ASN A 182 -18.07 1.68 5.43
C ASN A 182 -16.57 1.56 5.81
N LEU A 183 -16.24 2.14 6.97
CA LEU A 183 -14.89 2.40 7.47
C LEU A 183 -14.02 1.17 7.73
N LYS A 184 -14.61 0.02 8.10
CA LYS A 184 -13.91 -1.01 8.90
C LYS A 184 -12.68 -1.65 8.25
N TYR A 185 -12.56 -1.62 6.92
CA TYR A 185 -11.45 -2.28 6.20
C TYR A 185 -10.60 -1.32 5.36
N SER A 186 -10.95 -0.03 5.37
CA SER A 186 -10.22 1.02 4.63
C SER A 186 -8.79 1.26 5.14
N LEU A 187 -8.47 0.76 6.33
CA LEU A 187 -7.14 0.79 6.96
C LEU A 187 -6.06 0.03 6.19
N LEU A 188 -6.43 -0.76 5.16
CA LEU A 188 -5.51 -1.63 4.43
C LEU A 188 -5.47 -1.38 2.94
N TRP A 189 -5.37 -0.12 2.54
CA TRP A 189 -5.19 0.23 1.12
C TRP A 189 -6.42 -0.04 0.24
N LEU A 190 -7.30 -0.95 0.64
CA LEU A 190 -8.52 -1.29 -0.09
C LEU A 190 -9.71 -0.66 0.62
N GLY A 191 -9.99 0.58 0.24
CA GLY A 191 -11.31 1.14 0.43
C GLY A 191 -12.32 0.30 -0.36
N SER A 192 -13.32 -0.24 0.32
CA SER A 192 -14.63 -0.47 -0.30
C SER A 192 -15.16 0.86 -0.86
N PHE A 193 -15.77 0.80 -2.05
CA PHE A 193 -16.14 1.89 -2.97
C PHE A 193 -14.94 2.44 -3.75
N GLU A 194 -14.45 1.79 -4.81
CA GLU A 194 -14.83 2.14 -6.20
C GLU A 194 -14.30 1.10 -7.22
N ILE A 195 -14.07 -0.17 -6.83
CA ILE A 195 -13.72 -1.25 -7.80
C ILE A 195 -14.94 -1.64 -8.68
N ASN A 196 -16.11 -1.02 -8.46
CA ASN A 196 -17.35 -1.28 -9.20
C ASN A 196 -17.86 -0.14 -10.08
N ASP A 197 -17.17 0.99 -10.23
CA ASP A 197 -17.50 1.92 -11.32
C ASP A 197 -16.84 1.46 -12.63
N LYS A 198 -17.22 0.25 -13.03
CA LYS A 198 -17.36 -0.06 -14.46
C LYS A 198 -18.62 0.65 -14.95
N ASN A 199 -18.40 1.51 -15.94
CA ASN A 199 -19.39 2.13 -16.83
C ASN A 199 -20.03 3.44 -16.32
N THR A 200 -19.43 4.56 -16.71
CA THR A 200 -20.13 5.51 -17.61
C THR A 200 -19.14 6.18 -18.53
#